data_AF-A0A3R6NJI8-F1
#
_entry.id   AF-A0A3R6NJI8-F1
#
_cell.length_a   1.000
_cell.length_b   1.000
_cell.length_c   1.000
_cell.angle_alpha   90.00
_cell.angle_beta   90.00
_cell.angle_gamma   90.00
#
_symmetry.space_group_name_H-M   'P 1'
#
loop_
_entity.id
_entity.type
_entity.pdbx_description
1 polymer ?
#
loop_
_entity_poly.entity_id
_entity_poly.type
_entity_poly.pdbx_seq_one_letter_code
_entity_poly.pdbx_strand_id
1 'polypeptide(L)'
;MEQENLQSEMIALFGETAGYAKKFHKKTYESDMDTLMNKYSALLGRIREAFEESDEKLDEVAAYIPDHVAKLLDGEPSKRKRGIVCLDYNMNMVSFFVPLLGEITSLKTKEFTARMIELWNQKMPDNKIGLSTREQIQGGFKKGLCYITTAVCKSLDKPDDCYELTLLRDYRDQYMMNSKDGMNTVKEYYNIAPTIVKRIDRQKDSAKIYEGIWEEYLSPCVSLIEAGKREECKVLYSDMVHELEKKYLYS
;
A
#
# COMPACT_ATOMS: atom_id res chain seq x y z
N MET A 1 5.01 34.54 11.57
CA MET A 1 6.46 34.30 11.39
C MET A 1 6.86 32.89 11.84
N GLU A 2 6.38 32.37 12.98
CA GLU A 2 6.65 30.96 13.39
C GLU A 2 5.92 29.90 12.55
N GLN A 3 4.70 30.17 12.06
CA GLN A 3 3.89 29.21 11.27
C GLN A 3 4.37 29.04 9.82
N GLU A 4 4.73 30.12 9.12
CA GLU A 4 5.34 30.04 7.77
C GLU A 4 6.68 29.27 7.78
N ASN A 5 7.39 29.33 8.91
CA ASN A 5 8.61 28.55 9.13
C ASN A 5 8.29 27.05 9.25
N LEU A 6 7.26 26.68 10.03
CA LEU A 6 6.87 25.28 10.22
C LEU A 6 6.43 24.59 8.92
N GLN A 7 5.59 25.26 8.11
CA GLN A 7 5.18 24.71 6.81
C GLN A 7 6.39 24.45 5.90
N SER A 8 7.31 25.41 5.82
CA SER A 8 8.51 25.31 4.99
C SER A 8 9.44 24.17 5.44
N GLU A 9 9.60 24.00 6.75
CA GLU A 9 10.38 22.91 7.34
C GLU A 9 9.73 21.53 7.09
N MET A 10 8.40 21.43 7.19
CA MET A 10 7.67 20.20 6.84
C MET A 10 7.82 19.85 5.36
N ILE A 11 7.78 20.85 4.46
CA ILE A 11 8.02 20.64 3.03
C ILE A 11 9.45 20.16 2.79
N ALA A 12 10.44 20.73 3.49
CA ALA A 12 11.83 20.28 3.41
C ALA A 12 11.99 18.83 3.90
N LEU A 13 11.35 18.47 5.01
CA LEU A 13 11.29 17.10 5.52
C LEU A 13 10.62 16.15 4.51
N PHE A 14 9.52 16.59 3.88
CA PHE A 14 8.85 15.80 2.83
C PHE A 14 9.78 15.55 1.64
N GLY A 15 10.55 16.56 1.22
CA GLY A 15 11.56 16.41 0.18
C GLY A 15 12.69 15.43 0.55
N GLU A 16 13.16 15.48 1.80
CA GLU A 16 14.21 14.58 2.28
C GLU A 16 13.73 13.13 2.38
N THR A 17 12.57 12.90 2.98
CA THR A 17 11.93 11.58 3.07
C THR A 17 11.67 10.97 1.69
N ALA A 18 11.36 11.77 0.67
CA ALA A 18 11.24 11.28 -0.71
C ALA A 18 12.55 10.69 -1.26
N GLY A 19 13.70 11.19 -0.81
CA GLY A 19 15.01 10.64 -1.12
C GLY A 19 15.21 9.24 -0.54
N TYR A 20 14.75 9.02 0.69
CA TYR A 20 14.73 7.71 1.35
C TYR A 20 13.75 6.75 0.67
N ALA A 21 12.54 7.21 0.33
CA ALA A 21 11.53 6.41 -0.36
C ALA A 21 12.03 5.86 -1.71
N LYS A 22 12.77 6.67 -2.49
CA LYS A 22 13.38 6.25 -3.76
C LYS A 22 14.43 5.15 -3.62
N LYS A 23 15.09 5.07 -2.46
CA LYS A 23 16.14 4.10 -2.16
C LYS A 23 15.67 3.05 -1.15
N PHE A 24 14.35 2.92 -0.97
CA PHE A 24 13.77 2.09 0.07
C PHE A 24 14.32 0.66 0.01
N HIS A 25 14.85 0.21 1.15
CA HIS A 25 15.28 -1.15 1.32
C HIS A 25 14.93 -1.65 2.73
N LYS A 26 14.24 -2.78 2.82
CA LYS A 26 13.75 -3.32 4.11
C LYS A 26 14.84 -3.44 5.17
N LYS A 27 16.06 -3.83 4.79
CA LYS A 27 17.19 -3.99 5.73
C LYS A 27 17.70 -2.68 6.31
N THR A 28 17.50 -1.54 5.64
CA THR A 28 17.96 -0.23 6.10
C THR A 28 16.84 0.64 6.65
N TYR A 29 15.58 0.27 6.41
CA TYR A 29 14.41 1.06 6.80
C TYR A 29 14.43 1.48 8.28
N GLU A 30 14.74 0.55 9.19
CA GLU A 30 14.81 0.84 10.62
C GLU A 30 15.87 1.89 10.95
N SER A 31 17.10 1.71 10.45
CA SER A 31 18.18 2.67 10.64
C SER A 31 17.92 4.02 9.96
N ASP A 32 17.22 4.00 8.82
CA ASP A 32 16.84 5.20 8.08
C ASP A 32 15.80 6.01 8.88
N MET A 33 14.80 5.33 9.46
CA MET A 33 13.81 5.94 10.35
C MET A 33 14.44 6.51 11.62
N ASP A 34 15.34 5.76 12.28
CA ASP A 34 16.04 6.26 13.47
C ASP A 34 16.89 7.49 13.15
N THR A 35 17.53 7.51 11.97
CA THR A 35 18.28 8.69 11.50
C THR A 35 17.38 9.90 11.33
N LEU A 36 16.21 9.71 10.68
CA LEU A 36 15.22 10.77 10.47
C LEU A 36 14.66 11.28 11.81
N MET A 37 14.27 10.39 12.72
CA MET A 37 13.74 10.76 14.04
C MET A 37 14.75 11.56 14.85
N ASN A 38 16.02 11.13 14.87
CA ASN A 38 17.07 11.84 15.59
C ASN A 38 17.33 13.22 14.98
N LYS A 39 17.49 13.28 13.65
CA LYS A 39 17.77 14.51 12.91
C LYS A 39 16.66 15.54 13.03
N TYR A 40 15.40 15.10 13.02
CA TYR A 40 14.22 15.98 13.01
C TYR A 40 13.48 16.06 14.35
N SER A 41 14.06 15.56 15.43
CA SER A 41 13.44 15.55 16.78
C SER A 41 12.87 16.92 17.20
N ALA A 42 13.60 18.01 16.98
CA ALA A 42 13.14 19.37 17.28
C ALA A 42 11.94 19.80 16.41
N LEU A 43 11.95 19.45 15.12
CA LEU A 43 10.83 19.74 14.20
C LEU A 43 9.60 18.91 14.59
N LEU A 44 9.77 17.63 14.92
CA LEU A 44 8.69 16.76 15.38
C LEU A 44 8.05 17.31 16.68
N GLY A 45 8.85 17.86 17.59
CA GLY A 45 8.36 18.55 18.79
C GLY A 45 7.51 19.79 18.45
N ARG A 46 7.96 20.61 17.50
CA ARG A 46 7.20 21.80 17.04
C ARG A 46 5.92 21.43 16.29
N ILE A 47 5.93 20.36 15.49
CA ILE A 47 4.73 19.83 14.84
C ILE A 47 3.72 19.40 15.90
N ARG A 48 4.17 18.71 16.95
CA ARG A 48 3.33 18.31 18.09
C ARG A 48 2.68 19.53 18.75
N GLU A 49 3.47 20.51 19.15
CA GLU A 49 2.98 21.72 19.80
C GLU A 49 1.94 22.44 18.94
N ALA A 50 2.16 22.48 17.63
CA ALA A 50 1.23 23.11 16.70
C ALA A 50 -0.11 22.36 16.59
N PHE A 51 -0.12 21.03 16.38
CA PHE A 51 -1.38 20.31 16.26
C PHE A 51 -2.12 20.12 17.59
N GLU A 52 -1.43 20.28 18.74
CA GLU A 52 -2.06 20.22 20.07
C GLU A 52 -2.75 21.53 20.46
N GLU A 53 -2.42 22.65 19.80
CA GLU A 53 -2.94 23.99 20.11
C GLU A 53 -4.48 24.07 20.01
N SER A 54 -5.05 23.59 18.91
CA SER A 54 -6.50 23.47 18.70
C SER A 54 -6.82 22.48 17.58
N ASP A 55 -8.10 22.11 17.44
CA ASP A 55 -8.54 21.27 16.32
C ASP A 55 -8.43 22.01 14.98
N GLU A 56 -8.58 23.34 14.96
CA GLU A 56 -8.32 24.13 13.75
C GLU A 56 -6.84 24.08 13.35
N LYS A 57 -5.93 24.12 14.34
CA LYS A 57 -4.50 24.02 14.09
C LYS A 57 -4.08 22.62 13.65
N LEU A 58 -4.70 21.58 14.19
CA LEU A 58 -4.51 20.21 13.71
C LEU A 58 -4.86 20.11 12.22
N ASP A 59 -6.03 20.62 11.83
CA ASP A 59 -6.48 20.64 10.43
C ASP A 59 -5.54 21.44 9.53
N GLU A 60 -5.11 22.62 9.97
CA GLU A 60 -4.18 23.49 9.24
C GLU A 60 -2.83 22.80 9.01
N VAL A 61 -2.20 22.25 10.06
CA VAL A 61 -0.89 21.58 9.97
C VAL A 61 -0.99 20.30 9.15
N ALA A 62 -2.11 19.56 9.25
CA ALA A 62 -2.34 18.35 8.46
C ALA A 62 -2.48 18.66 6.95
N ALA A 63 -2.94 19.86 6.60
CA ALA A 63 -3.12 20.28 5.21
C ALA A 63 -1.83 20.70 4.50
N TYR A 64 -0.77 21.08 5.22
CA TYR A 64 0.46 21.65 4.65
C TYR A 64 1.06 20.84 3.50
N ILE A 65 1.20 19.52 3.67
CA ILE A 65 1.80 18.64 2.67
C ILE A 65 0.80 18.26 1.57
N PRO A 66 -0.44 17.83 1.86
CA PRO A 66 -1.46 17.64 0.83
C PRO A 66 -1.66 18.86 -0.09
N ASP A 67 -1.73 20.07 0.47
CA ASP A 67 -1.85 21.33 -0.29
C ASP A 67 -0.64 21.59 -1.18
N HIS A 68 0.56 21.41 -0.62
CA HIS A 68 1.81 21.62 -1.36
C HIS A 68 1.91 20.66 -2.54
N VAL A 69 1.64 19.37 -2.34
CA VAL A 69 1.74 18.36 -3.40
C VAL A 69 0.65 18.55 -4.45
N ALA A 70 -0.58 18.90 -4.07
CA ALA A 70 -1.64 19.20 -5.04
C ALA A 70 -1.23 20.34 -5.99
N LYS A 71 -0.67 21.43 -5.44
CA LYS A 71 -0.14 22.55 -6.24
C LYS A 71 0.97 22.11 -7.21
N LEU A 72 1.87 21.22 -6.78
CA LEU A 72 2.92 20.68 -7.66
C LEU A 72 2.35 19.83 -8.80
N LEU A 73 1.33 19.01 -8.53
CA LEU A 73 0.70 18.15 -9.54
C LEU A 73 -0.13 18.94 -10.55
N ASP A 74 -0.83 19.99 -10.11
CA ASP A 74 -1.57 20.91 -11.00
C ASP A 74 -0.63 21.65 -11.95
N GLY A 75 0.60 21.92 -11.51
CA GLY A 75 1.64 22.53 -12.33
C GLY A 75 2.25 21.62 -13.41
N GLU A 76 2.03 20.31 -13.37
CA GLU A 76 2.56 19.37 -14.38
C GLU A 76 1.56 19.20 -15.55
N PRO A 77 1.85 19.69 -16.77
CA PRO A 77 0.89 19.64 -17.88
C PRO A 77 0.69 18.22 -18.43
N SER A 78 1.65 17.31 -18.27
CA SER A 78 1.53 15.94 -18.79
C SER A 78 0.79 15.02 -17.83
N LYS A 79 -0.40 14.57 -18.23
CA LYS A 79 -1.21 13.59 -17.46
C LYS A 79 -0.41 12.32 -17.10
N ARG A 80 0.42 11.83 -18.02
CA ARG A 80 1.27 10.66 -17.78
C ARG A 80 2.35 10.93 -16.73
N LYS A 81 3.06 12.06 -16.83
CA LYS A 81 4.10 12.43 -15.85
C LYS A 81 3.48 12.71 -14.48
N ARG A 82 2.35 13.42 -14.44
CA ARG A 82 1.59 13.68 -13.22
C ARG A 82 1.23 12.39 -12.49
N GLY A 83 0.76 11.37 -13.20
CA GLY A 83 0.49 10.05 -12.61
C GLY A 83 1.72 9.39 -12.00
N ILE A 84 2.86 9.40 -12.70
CA ILE A 84 4.13 8.83 -12.19
C ILE A 84 4.60 9.59 -10.93
N VAL A 85 4.59 10.92 -10.99
CA VAL A 85 5.03 11.77 -9.88
C VAL A 85 4.09 11.63 -8.67
N CYS A 86 2.77 11.52 -8.89
CA CYS A 86 1.81 11.25 -7.83
C CYS A 86 2.09 9.91 -7.13
N LEU A 87 2.48 8.87 -7.88
CA LEU A 87 2.85 7.58 -7.29
C LEU A 87 4.12 7.68 -6.45
N ASP A 88 5.13 8.43 -6.89
CA ASP A 88 6.35 8.67 -6.10
C ASP A 88 6.02 9.39 -4.78
N TYR A 89 5.15 10.39 -4.82
CA TYR A 89 4.70 11.11 -3.63
C TYR A 89 3.87 10.23 -2.70
N ASN A 90 2.96 9.41 -3.24
CA ASN A 90 2.21 8.42 -2.46
C ASN A 90 3.16 7.45 -1.75
N MET A 91 4.18 6.96 -2.46
CA MET A 91 5.17 6.04 -1.88
C MET A 91 5.93 6.70 -0.72
N ASN A 92 6.32 7.97 -0.87
CA ASN A 92 6.95 8.74 0.21
C ASN A 92 6.03 8.90 1.43
N MET A 93 4.79 9.32 1.19
CA MET A 93 3.78 9.50 2.24
C MET A 93 3.63 8.24 3.09
N VAL A 94 3.40 7.10 2.46
CA VAL A 94 3.10 5.85 3.17
C VAL A 94 4.34 5.13 3.70
N SER A 95 5.52 5.36 3.13
CA SER A 95 6.71 4.60 3.55
C SER A 95 7.52 5.34 4.61
N PHE A 96 7.63 6.67 4.52
CA PHE A 96 8.50 7.44 5.41
C PHE A 96 7.78 8.59 6.10
N PHE A 97 7.08 9.46 5.37
CA PHE A 97 6.61 10.71 5.95
C PHE A 97 5.55 10.52 7.03
N VAL A 98 4.47 9.80 6.73
CA VAL A 98 3.40 9.53 7.72
C VAL A 98 3.86 8.59 8.83
N PRO A 99 4.59 7.50 8.56
CA PRO A 99 5.20 6.69 9.62
C PRO A 99 6.06 7.50 10.58
N LEU A 100 6.88 8.45 10.07
CA LEU A 100 7.73 9.30 10.91
C LEU A 100 6.92 10.23 11.80
N LEU A 101 5.85 10.83 11.27
CA LEU A 101 4.93 11.64 12.07
C LEU A 101 4.14 10.80 13.08
N GLY A 102 3.90 9.52 12.77
CA GLY A 102 3.28 8.55 13.68
C GLY A 102 4.10 8.26 14.95
N GLU A 103 5.40 8.54 14.92
CA GLU A 103 6.30 8.39 16.08
C GLU A 103 6.24 9.57 17.06
N ILE A 104 5.48 10.63 16.74
CA ILE A 104 5.30 11.76 17.65
C ILE A 104 4.52 11.29 18.89
N THR A 105 5.10 11.45 20.07
CA THR A 105 4.45 11.11 21.35
C THR A 105 3.39 12.16 21.73
N SER A 106 2.14 11.91 21.34
CA SER A 106 0.94 12.68 21.72
C SER A 106 -0.32 11.81 21.65
N LEU A 107 -1.36 12.19 22.41
CA LEU A 107 -2.69 11.58 22.32
C LEU A 107 -3.39 11.90 20.99
N LYS A 108 -3.07 13.04 20.35
CA LYS A 108 -3.65 13.46 19.07
C LYS A 108 -2.89 12.97 17.83
N THR A 109 -1.75 12.29 17.97
CA THR A 109 -0.93 11.85 16.83
C THR A 109 -1.69 10.97 15.83
N LYS A 110 -2.52 10.05 16.31
CA LYS A 110 -3.32 9.18 15.44
C LYS A 110 -4.39 9.96 14.67
N GLU A 111 -5.01 10.92 15.34
CA GLU A 111 -6.00 11.81 14.73
C GLU A 111 -5.34 12.69 13.66
N PHE A 112 -4.22 13.32 13.99
CA PHE A 112 -3.43 14.15 13.08
C PHE A 112 -2.99 13.40 11.81
N THR A 113 -2.41 12.20 11.97
CA THR A 113 -1.96 11.39 10.83
C THR A 113 -3.13 10.86 9.99
N ALA A 114 -4.25 10.48 10.62
CA ALA A 114 -5.46 10.10 9.90
C ALA A 114 -6.04 11.27 9.10
N ARG A 115 -6.09 12.47 9.70
CA ARG A 115 -6.58 13.69 9.05
C ARG A 115 -5.72 14.08 7.85
N MET A 116 -4.40 13.97 7.97
CA MET A 116 -3.48 14.21 6.86
C MET A 116 -3.73 13.27 5.67
N ILE A 117 -3.98 11.98 5.93
CA ILE A 117 -4.33 11.00 4.89
C ILE A 117 -5.71 11.30 4.26
N GLU A 118 -6.68 11.72 5.05
CA GLU A 118 -7.99 12.13 4.55
C GLU A 118 -7.85 13.30 3.56
N LEU A 119 -7.15 14.36 3.97
CA LEU A 119 -6.90 15.55 3.14
C LEU A 119 -6.11 15.20 1.87
N TRP A 120 -5.14 14.28 1.97
CA TRP A 120 -4.44 13.73 0.81
C TRP A 120 -5.40 13.07 -0.18
N ASN A 121 -6.25 12.16 0.30
CA ASN A 121 -7.18 11.40 -0.55
C ASN A 121 -8.29 12.26 -1.16
N GLN A 122 -8.66 13.38 -0.52
CA GLN A 122 -9.57 14.37 -1.10
C GLN A 122 -8.92 15.12 -2.28
N LYS A 123 -7.62 15.41 -2.21
CA LYS A 123 -6.89 16.15 -3.26
C LYS A 123 -6.36 15.26 -4.38
N MET A 124 -6.10 13.98 -4.10
CA MET A 124 -5.59 12.99 -5.06
C MET A 124 -6.54 11.77 -5.15
N PRO A 125 -7.78 11.93 -5.67
CA PRO A 125 -8.82 10.91 -5.59
C PRO A 125 -8.52 9.65 -6.42
N ASP A 126 -7.73 9.76 -7.49
CA ASP A 126 -7.41 8.65 -8.40
C ASP A 126 -6.43 7.64 -7.79
N ASN A 127 -5.64 8.04 -6.78
CA ASN A 127 -4.58 7.21 -6.19
C ASN A 127 -4.61 7.31 -4.66
N LYS A 128 -5.70 6.85 -4.04
CA LYS A 128 -5.86 6.90 -2.59
C LYS A 128 -4.78 6.09 -1.88
N ILE A 129 -4.33 6.61 -0.75
CA ILE A 129 -3.39 5.95 0.16
C ILE A 129 -4.06 5.64 1.50
N GLY A 130 -3.58 4.60 2.17
CA GLY A 130 -3.99 4.24 3.53
C GLY A 130 -3.00 4.77 4.57
N LEU A 131 -3.45 4.82 5.82
CA LEU A 131 -2.56 5.06 6.95
C LEU A 131 -1.59 3.90 7.11
N SER A 132 -0.31 4.21 7.35
CA SER A 132 0.75 3.24 7.57
C SER A 132 1.58 3.59 8.81
N THR A 133 2.11 2.56 9.47
CA THR A 133 2.99 2.72 10.64
C THR A 133 4.38 2.17 10.38
N ARG A 134 5.37 2.61 11.18
CA ARG A 134 6.73 2.08 11.14
C ARG A 134 6.75 0.56 11.29
N GLU A 135 5.96 0.01 12.22
CA GLU A 135 5.87 -1.44 12.44
C GLU A 135 5.31 -2.17 11.22
N GLN A 136 4.31 -1.60 10.55
CA GLN A 136 3.74 -2.19 9.34
C GLN A 136 4.75 -2.20 8.18
N ILE A 137 5.54 -1.13 8.02
CA ILE A 137 6.57 -1.07 6.96
C ILE A 137 7.78 -1.95 7.31
N GLN A 138 8.22 -1.96 8.57
CA GLN A 138 9.34 -2.79 9.06
C GLN A 138 8.99 -4.28 9.08
N GLY A 139 7.75 -4.63 9.46
CA GLY A 139 7.18 -5.97 9.29
C GLY A 139 7.16 -6.40 7.81
N GLY A 140 7.29 -5.43 6.90
CA GLY A 140 6.93 -5.52 5.50
C GLY A 140 5.43 -5.34 5.37
N PHE A 141 4.99 -4.69 4.28
CA PHE A 141 3.59 -4.74 3.85
C PHE A 141 3.07 -6.16 4.12
N LYS A 142 1.97 -6.31 4.89
CA LYS A 142 1.24 -7.59 4.98
C LYS A 142 1.23 -8.15 3.57
N LYS A 143 1.86 -9.31 3.38
CA LYS A 143 2.51 -9.71 2.13
C LYS A 143 1.56 -9.76 0.95
N GLY A 144 1.30 -8.60 0.37
CA GLY A 144 0.94 -8.29 -1.00
C GLY A 144 -0.53 -8.42 -1.40
N LEU A 145 -0.83 -7.62 -2.42
CA LEU A 145 -2.03 -7.72 -3.22
C LEU A 145 -2.08 -9.13 -3.81
N CYS A 146 -3.15 -9.90 -3.56
CA CYS A 146 -3.43 -11.09 -4.37
C CYS A 146 -3.83 -10.59 -5.76
N TYR A 147 -2.89 -10.32 -6.67
CA TYR A 147 -3.18 -9.69 -7.97
C TYR A 147 -4.29 -10.41 -8.72
N ILE A 148 -4.21 -11.74 -8.84
CA ILE A 148 -5.24 -12.54 -9.53
C ILE A 148 -6.55 -12.54 -8.75
N THR A 149 -6.54 -12.86 -7.45
CA THR A 149 -7.77 -12.91 -6.63
C THR A 149 -8.47 -11.56 -6.53
N THR A 150 -7.70 -10.46 -6.47
CA THR A 150 -8.24 -9.09 -6.45
C THR A 150 -8.88 -8.76 -7.79
N ALA A 151 -8.24 -9.12 -8.92
CA ALA A 151 -8.83 -8.94 -10.25
C ALA A 151 -10.11 -9.75 -10.43
N VAL A 152 -10.13 -11.00 -9.95
CA VAL A 152 -11.32 -11.86 -9.98
C VAL A 152 -12.45 -11.27 -9.13
N CYS A 153 -12.20 -10.92 -7.86
CA CYS A 153 -13.25 -10.34 -7.01
C CYS A 153 -13.80 -9.02 -7.58
N LYS A 154 -12.94 -8.18 -8.18
CA LYS A 154 -13.39 -6.97 -8.89
C LYS A 154 -14.25 -7.27 -10.10
N SER A 155 -13.92 -8.29 -10.90
CA SER A 155 -14.72 -8.69 -12.06
C SER A 155 -16.10 -9.23 -11.68
N LEU A 156 -16.27 -9.69 -10.44
CA LEU A 156 -17.51 -10.19 -9.87
C LEU A 156 -18.26 -9.11 -9.06
N ASP A 157 -17.85 -7.84 -9.16
CA ASP A 157 -18.39 -6.71 -8.40
C ASP A 157 -18.36 -6.91 -6.87
N LYS A 158 -17.44 -7.74 -6.36
CA LYS A 158 -17.21 -7.92 -4.91
C LYS A 158 -16.29 -6.81 -4.38
N PRO A 159 -16.50 -6.35 -3.13
CA PRO A 159 -15.63 -5.33 -2.52
C PRO A 159 -14.22 -5.88 -2.22
N ASP A 160 -13.23 -4.98 -2.15
CA ASP A 160 -11.79 -5.33 -1.96
C ASP A 160 -11.45 -5.92 -0.57
N ASP A 161 -12.45 -6.00 0.32
CA ASP A 161 -12.43 -6.60 1.65
C ASP A 161 -13.46 -7.74 1.82
N CYS A 162 -13.99 -8.29 0.72
CA CYS A 162 -14.95 -9.39 0.81
C CYS A 162 -14.38 -10.59 1.57
N TYR A 163 -15.27 -11.37 2.17
CA TYR A 163 -14.93 -12.50 3.05
C TYR A 163 -13.93 -13.45 2.38
N GLU A 164 -14.19 -13.83 1.13
CA GLU A 164 -13.41 -14.81 0.40
C GLU A 164 -12.00 -14.29 0.09
N LEU A 165 -11.88 -13.01 -0.29
CA LEU A 165 -10.59 -12.37 -0.56
C LEU A 165 -9.76 -12.23 0.72
N THR A 166 -10.40 -11.90 1.85
CA THR A 166 -9.75 -11.84 3.15
C THR A 166 -9.28 -13.23 3.59
N LEU A 167 -10.12 -14.25 3.45
CA LEU A 167 -9.79 -15.64 3.79
C LEU A 167 -8.60 -16.17 2.97
N LEU A 168 -8.58 -15.92 1.67
CA LEU A 168 -7.48 -16.34 0.78
C LEU A 168 -6.18 -15.59 1.08
N ARG A 169 -6.26 -14.28 1.41
CA ARG A 169 -5.10 -13.48 1.85
C ARG A 169 -4.52 -14.01 3.15
N ASP A 170 -5.37 -14.29 4.14
CA ASP A 170 -4.94 -14.84 5.42
C ASP A 170 -4.34 -16.23 5.27
N TYR A 171 -4.93 -17.09 4.45
CA TYR A 171 -4.39 -18.41 4.15
C TYR A 171 -2.98 -18.33 3.53
N ARG A 172 -2.78 -17.46 2.55
CA ARG A 172 -1.45 -17.22 1.96
C ARG A 172 -0.46 -16.69 3.00
N ASP A 173 -0.86 -15.66 3.72
CA ASP A 173 0.05 -14.92 4.63
C ASP A 173 0.41 -15.72 5.87
N GLN A 174 -0.50 -16.56 6.37
CA GLN A 174 -0.30 -17.33 7.60
C GLN A 174 0.12 -18.77 7.34
N TYR A 175 -0.41 -19.45 6.31
CA TYR A 175 -0.16 -20.87 6.10
C TYR A 175 0.97 -21.12 5.09
N MET A 176 0.89 -20.53 3.90
CA MET A 176 1.91 -20.77 2.86
C MET A 176 3.29 -20.23 3.26
N MET A 177 3.31 -19.14 4.02
CA MET A 177 4.54 -18.53 4.52
C MET A 177 5.28 -19.37 5.58
N ASN A 178 4.66 -20.40 6.16
CA ASN A 178 5.28 -21.23 7.20
C ASN A 178 6.15 -22.37 6.66
N SER A 179 6.21 -22.56 5.34
CA SER A 179 7.03 -23.60 4.70
C SER A 179 7.92 -23.00 3.61
N LYS A 180 9.12 -23.57 3.42
CA LYS A 180 10.04 -23.13 2.34
C LYS A 180 9.40 -23.26 0.96
N ASP A 181 8.64 -24.33 0.73
CA ASP A 181 7.95 -24.57 -0.54
C ASP A 181 6.80 -23.58 -0.78
N GLY A 182 6.02 -23.27 0.26
CA GLY A 182 4.97 -22.26 0.18
C GLY A 182 5.54 -20.85 -0.03
N MET A 183 6.70 -20.52 0.57
CA MET A 183 7.39 -19.25 0.29
C MET A 183 7.84 -19.13 -1.16
N ASN A 184 8.37 -20.21 -1.76
CA ASN A 184 8.79 -20.22 -3.16
C ASN A 184 7.59 -20.02 -4.09
N THR A 185 6.50 -20.73 -3.84
CA THR A 185 5.24 -20.61 -4.60
C THR A 185 4.67 -19.20 -4.54
N VAL A 186 4.64 -18.58 -3.35
CA VAL A 186 4.20 -17.19 -3.17
C VAL A 186 5.12 -16.21 -3.92
N LYS A 187 6.44 -16.44 -3.88
CA LYS A 187 7.41 -15.58 -4.58
C LYS A 187 7.23 -15.67 -6.11
N GLU A 188 7.05 -16.87 -6.63
CA GLU A 188 6.77 -17.12 -8.05
C GLU A 188 5.47 -16.43 -8.47
N TYR A 189 4.39 -16.65 -7.72
CA TYR A 189 3.11 -15.96 -7.89
C TYR A 189 3.29 -14.44 -8.00
N TYR A 190 4.05 -13.81 -7.10
CA TYR A 190 4.27 -12.36 -7.12
C TYR A 190 5.01 -11.85 -8.35
N ASN A 191 5.87 -12.67 -8.95
CA ASN A 191 6.60 -12.31 -10.16
C ASN A 191 5.71 -12.36 -11.40
N ILE A 192 4.82 -13.35 -11.49
CA ILE A 192 4.04 -13.63 -12.72
C ILE A 192 2.63 -13.04 -12.70
N ALA A 193 1.99 -12.94 -11.53
CA ALA A 193 0.58 -12.57 -11.39
C ALA A 193 0.24 -11.17 -11.97
N PRO A 194 1.06 -10.11 -11.79
CA PRO A 194 0.77 -8.82 -12.43
C PRO A 194 0.76 -8.89 -13.95
N THR A 195 1.63 -9.71 -14.54
CA THR A 195 1.71 -9.87 -16.00
C THR A 195 0.54 -10.69 -16.54
N ILE A 196 0.14 -11.75 -15.81
CA ILE A 196 -1.04 -12.56 -16.13
C ILE A 196 -2.30 -11.69 -16.12
N VAL A 197 -2.54 -10.93 -15.05
CA VAL A 197 -3.70 -10.02 -14.93
C VAL A 197 -3.72 -9.03 -16.11
N LYS A 198 -2.59 -8.38 -16.39
CA LYS A 198 -2.49 -7.44 -17.51
C LYS A 198 -2.77 -8.07 -18.87
N ARG A 199 -2.43 -9.35 -19.09
CA ARG A 199 -2.73 -10.06 -20.34
C ARG A 199 -4.20 -10.46 -20.42
N ILE A 200 -4.82 -10.87 -19.31
CA ILE A 200 -6.26 -11.16 -19.23
C ILE A 200 -7.08 -9.89 -19.46
N ASP A 201 -6.74 -8.78 -18.80
CA ASP A 201 -7.43 -7.48 -18.94
C ASP A 201 -7.50 -6.95 -20.38
N ARG A 202 -6.57 -7.39 -21.24
CA ARG A 202 -6.50 -7.00 -22.66
C ARG A 202 -7.38 -7.85 -23.56
N GLN A 203 -7.93 -8.95 -23.06
CA GLN A 203 -8.83 -9.81 -23.82
C GLN A 203 -10.25 -9.26 -23.77
N LYS A 204 -10.99 -9.43 -24.86
CA LYS A 204 -12.38 -8.93 -24.96
C LYS A 204 -13.34 -9.68 -24.03
N ASP A 205 -12.96 -10.88 -23.62
CA ASP A 205 -13.68 -11.81 -22.77
C ASP A 205 -13.07 -11.94 -21.37
N SER A 206 -12.31 -10.93 -20.92
CA SER A 206 -11.65 -10.89 -19.60
C SER A 206 -12.58 -11.24 -18.44
N ALA A 207 -13.82 -10.74 -18.44
CA ALA A 207 -14.81 -11.05 -17.41
C ALA A 207 -15.13 -12.56 -17.31
N LYS A 208 -15.30 -13.23 -18.44
CA LYS A 208 -15.55 -14.69 -18.47
C LYS A 208 -14.32 -15.48 -18.04
N ILE A 209 -13.13 -14.99 -18.37
CA ILE A 209 -11.88 -15.62 -17.93
C ILE A 209 -11.77 -15.56 -16.41
N TYR A 210 -12.09 -14.41 -15.80
CA TYR A 210 -12.06 -14.27 -14.35
C TYR A 210 -13.15 -15.07 -13.64
N GLU A 211 -14.34 -15.17 -14.23
CA GLU A 211 -15.41 -16.07 -13.76
C GLU A 211 -14.94 -17.53 -13.77
N GLY A 212 -14.28 -17.98 -14.83
CA GLY A 212 -13.67 -19.32 -14.87
C GLY A 212 -12.61 -19.54 -13.78
N ILE A 213 -11.73 -18.56 -13.55
CA ILE A 213 -10.72 -18.65 -12.47
C ILE A 213 -11.39 -18.74 -11.09
N TRP A 214 -12.50 -18.02 -10.90
CA TRP A 214 -13.27 -18.09 -9.67
C TRP A 214 -13.85 -19.49 -9.44
N GLU A 215 -14.56 -20.02 -10.44
CA GLU A 215 -15.28 -21.30 -10.33
C GLU A 215 -14.32 -22.49 -10.24
N GLU A 216 -13.25 -22.50 -11.03
CA GLU A 216 -12.32 -23.63 -11.12
C GLU A 216 -11.35 -23.69 -9.94
N TYR A 217 -10.94 -22.53 -9.39
CA TYR A 217 -9.84 -22.48 -8.42
C TYR A 217 -10.20 -21.76 -7.12
N LEU A 218 -10.64 -20.50 -7.18
CA LEU A 218 -10.74 -19.69 -5.97
C LEU A 218 -11.91 -20.09 -5.06
N SER A 219 -13.08 -20.37 -5.62
CA SER A 219 -14.25 -20.83 -4.84
C SER A 219 -13.98 -22.19 -4.18
N PRO A 220 -13.42 -23.21 -4.88
CA PRO A 220 -13.03 -24.44 -4.21
C PRO A 220 -11.92 -24.24 -3.16
N CYS A 221 -10.94 -23.35 -3.39
CA CYS A 221 -9.95 -22.99 -2.38
C CYS A 221 -10.61 -22.44 -1.10
N VAL A 222 -11.60 -21.57 -1.22
CA VAL A 222 -12.36 -21.04 -0.06
C VAL A 222 -13.00 -22.19 0.72
N SER A 223 -13.73 -23.09 0.06
CA SER A 223 -14.35 -24.24 0.72
C SER A 223 -13.33 -25.18 1.37
N LEU A 224 -12.16 -25.39 0.75
CA LEU A 224 -11.08 -26.19 1.33
C LEU A 224 -10.48 -25.55 2.59
N ILE A 225 -10.33 -24.23 2.60
CA ILE A 225 -9.84 -23.48 3.77
C ILE A 225 -10.84 -23.58 4.91
N GLU A 226 -12.14 -23.38 4.63
CA GLU A 226 -13.22 -23.50 5.61
C GLU A 226 -13.30 -24.91 6.21
N ALA A 227 -13.08 -25.94 5.39
CA ALA A 227 -13.02 -27.34 5.83
C ALA A 227 -11.72 -27.72 6.55
N GLY A 228 -10.78 -26.78 6.73
CA GLY A 228 -9.48 -27.05 7.36
C GLY A 228 -8.50 -27.86 6.50
N LYS A 229 -8.82 -28.10 5.22
CA LYS A 229 -8.05 -28.89 4.26
C LYS A 229 -6.94 -28.06 3.61
N ARG A 230 -6.03 -27.58 4.46
CA ARG A 230 -5.02 -26.59 4.07
C ARG A 230 -4.03 -27.10 3.02
N GLU A 231 -3.64 -28.37 3.02
CA GLU A 231 -2.70 -28.89 2.02
C GLU A 231 -3.36 -29.09 0.64
N GLU A 232 -4.62 -29.56 0.60
CA GLU A 232 -5.40 -29.64 -0.65
C GLU A 232 -5.57 -28.24 -1.28
N CYS A 233 -5.84 -27.22 -0.47
CA CYS A 233 -5.91 -25.83 -0.94
C CYS A 233 -4.56 -25.34 -1.52
N LYS A 234 -3.43 -25.77 -0.94
CA LYS A 234 -2.10 -25.36 -1.40
C LYS A 234 -1.81 -25.93 -2.78
N VAL A 235 -2.14 -27.20 -3.01
CA VAL A 235 -2.00 -27.87 -4.31
C VAL A 235 -2.84 -27.13 -5.34
N LEU A 236 -4.15 -26.96 -5.07
CA LEU A 236 -5.06 -26.30 -6.00
C LEU A 236 -4.64 -24.85 -6.33
N TYR A 237 -4.20 -24.09 -5.31
CA TYR A 237 -3.72 -22.73 -5.50
C TYR A 237 -2.44 -22.69 -6.34
N SER A 238 -1.54 -23.67 -6.17
CA SER A 238 -0.30 -23.75 -6.95
C SER A 238 -0.58 -24.13 -8.40
N ASP A 239 -1.50 -25.07 -8.62
CA ASP A 239 -1.94 -25.50 -9.95
C ASP A 239 -2.57 -24.34 -10.73
N MET A 240 -3.42 -23.54 -10.09
CA MET A 240 -3.97 -22.31 -10.68
C MET A 240 -2.86 -21.42 -11.22
N VAL A 241 -1.84 -21.15 -10.39
CA VAL A 241 -0.75 -20.24 -10.75
C VAL A 241 0.04 -20.77 -11.93
N HIS A 242 0.38 -22.06 -11.93
CA HIS A 242 1.14 -22.69 -12.99
C HIS A 242 0.37 -22.79 -14.32
N GLU A 243 -0.92 -23.12 -14.28
CA GLU A 243 -1.75 -23.18 -15.49
C GLU A 243 -2.00 -21.80 -16.08
N LEU A 244 -2.23 -20.78 -15.24
CA LEU A 244 -2.32 -19.39 -15.71
C LEU A 244 -0.97 -18.90 -16.26
N GLU A 245 0.15 -19.29 -15.65
CA GLU A 245 1.48 -18.99 -16.16
C GLU A 245 1.68 -19.56 -17.57
N LYS A 246 1.42 -20.86 -17.77
CA LYS A 246 1.48 -21.51 -19.08
C LYS A 246 0.59 -20.82 -20.10
N LYS A 247 -0.68 -20.62 -19.73
CA LYS A 247 -1.72 -20.11 -20.62
C LYS A 247 -1.50 -18.67 -21.04
N TYR A 248 -0.88 -17.85 -20.18
CA TYR A 248 -0.73 -16.43 -20.46
C TYR A 248 0.69 -15.96 -20.62
N LEU A 249 1.75 -16.65 -20.20
CA LEU A 249 3.13 -16.14 -20.37
C LEU A 249 3.90 -16.78 -21.52
N TYR A 250 3.61 -18.05 -21.85
CA TYR A 250 4.32 -18.82 -22.87
C TYR A 250 3.49 -19.06 -24.15
N SER A 251 2.32 -18.43 -24.25
CA SER A 251 1.44 -18.40 -25.42
C SER A 251 1.57 -17.13 -26.24
#